data_AF-A0A7R9DLF9-F1
#
_entry.id   AF-A0A7R9DLF9-F1
#
_cell.length_a   1.000
_cell.length_b   1.000
_cell.length_c   1.000
_cell.angle_alpha   90.00
_cell.angle_beta   90.00
_cell.angle_gamma   90.00
#
_symmetry.space_group_name_H-M   'P 1'
#
loop_
_entity.id
_entity.type
_entity.pdbx_description
1 polymer ?
#
loop_
_entity_poly.entity_id
_entity_poly.type
_entity_poly.pdbx_seq_one_letter_code
_entity_poly.pdbx_strand_id
1 'polypeptide(L)'
;MLEKSVEKELEEEKLGWIQEEEERLVNMRESFQHLKEQLQQQQTMLDKREAFLKEKMCLEKSKTKSHMEMSARISHLEQVLKEKSIDLEKTENVDEKEALRHEIQNLRRTRDCLVDQRCNLDEKFQKEKVLNTLEERRLLECDEAIEAIDAAIEYKNELICGRKGKGLDNNLVQREKCEEMLLARLMKLSSIEVRTLLYKYFQKVIDLRESGKKMEIQLAELD
;
A
#
# COMPACT_ATOMS: atom_id res chain seq x y z
N MET A 1 -91.74 -2.41 -83.97
CA MET A 1 -91.08 -3.44 -83.14
C MET A 1 -89.57 -3.23 -83.02
N LEU A 2 -88.87 -2.72 -84.04
CA LEU A 2 -87.43 -2.44 -83.95
C LEU A 2 -87.05 -1.26 -83.04
N GLU A 3 -87.78 -0.12 -83.06
CA GLU A 3 -87.43 1.06 -82.24
C GLU A 3 -87.48 0.79 -80.73
N LYS A 4 -88.48 0.04 -80.25
CA LYS A 4 -88.57 -0.40 -78.84
C LYS A 4 -87.45 -1.36 -78.43
N SER A 5 -86.76 -1.98 -79.38
CA SER A 5 -85.62 -2.87 -79.12
C SER A 5 -84.34 -2.06 -78.96
N VAL A 6 -84.13 -1.05 -79.80
CA VAL A 6 -82.96 -0.15 -79.77
C VAL A 6 -82.98 0.76 -78.53
N GLU A 7 -84.16 1.26 -78.15
CA GLU A 7 -84.31 2.11 -76.95
C GLU A 7 -84.04 1.32 -75.66
N LYS A 8 -84.40 0.03 -75.66
CA LYS A 8 -84.12 -0.89 -74.54
C LYS A 8 -82.64 -1.25 -74.45
N GLU A 9 -81.97 -1.48 -75.58
CA GLU A 9 -80.51 -1.73 -75.62
C GLU A 9 -79.71 -0.53 -75.09
N LEU A 10 -80.12 0.70 -75.43
CA LEU A 10 -79.47 1.93 -74.94
C LEU A 10 -79.68 2.16 -73.44
N GLU A 11 -80.84 1.79 -72.90
CA GLU A 11 -81.10 1.83 -71.44
C GLU A 11 -80.30 0.78 -70.69
N GLU A 12 -80.17 -0.43 -71.24
CA GLU A 12 -79.35 -1.50 -70.68
C GLU A 12 -77.85 -1.13 -70.66
N GLU A 13 -77.34 -0.49 -71.72
CA GLU A 13 -75.96 0.02 -71.79
C GLU A 13 -75.68 1.13 -70.76
N LYS A 14 -76.61 2.09 -70.61
CA LYS A 14 -76.52 3.14 -69.59
C LYS A 14 -76.56 2.57 -68.17
N LEU A 15 -77.42 1.59 -67.92
CA LEU A 15 -77.51 0.94 -66.62
C LEU A 15 -76.21 0.19 -66.29
N GLY A 16 -75.62 -0.49 -67.27
CA GLY A 16 -74.32 -1.16 -67.12
C GLY A 16 -73.19 -0.18 -66.80
N TRP A 17 -73.11 0.97 -67.48
CA TRP A 17 -72.11 1.99 -67.19
C TRP A 17 -72.28 2.60 -65.78
N ILE A 18 -73.52 2.85 -65.35
CA ILE A 18 -73.81 3.35 -64.00
C ILE A 18 -73.39 2.32 -62.95
N GLN A 19 -73.68 1.04 -63.16
CA GLN A 19 -73.27 -0.04 -62.26
C GLN A 19 -71.75 -0.14 -62.16
N GLU A 20 -71.04 -0.08 -63.29
CA GLU A 20 -69.57 -0.12 -63.32
C GLU A 20 -68.95 1.09 -62.60
N GLU A 21 -69.53 2.29 -62.79
CA GLU A 21 -69.07 3.51 -62.12
C GLU A 21 -69.39 3.49 -60.61
N GLU A 22 -70.53 2.96 -60.21
CA GLU A 22 -70.88 2.73 -58.79
C GLU A 22 -69.91 1.75 -58.14
N GLU A 23 -69.61 0.62 -58.80
CA GLU A 23 -68.60 -0.34 -58.34
C GLU A 23 -67.21 0.31 -58.23
N ARG A 24 -66.82 1.15 -59.20
CA ARG A 24 -65.56 1.90 -59.16
C ARG A 24 -65.48 2.84 -57.97
N LEU A 25 -66.56 3.57 -57.66
CA LEU A 25 -66.62 4.48 -56.51
C LEU A 25 -66.61 3.73 -55.17
N VAL A 26 -67.29 2.59 -55.08
CA VAL A 26 -67.25 1.71 -53.91
C VAL A 26 -65.83 1.20 -53.68
N ASN A 27 -65.19 0.64 -54.71
CA ASN A 27 -63.81 0.16 -54.63
C ASN A 27 -62.82 1.27 -54.23
N MET A 28 -62.99 2.49 -54.77
CA MET A 28 -62.15 3.63 -54.42
C MET A 28 -62.35 4.05 -52.95
N ARG A 29 -63.59 4.04 -52.44
CA ARG A 29 -63.91 4.37 -51.05
C ARG A 29 -63.32 3.32 -50.09
N GLU A 30 -63.45 2.04 -50.41
CA GLU A 30 -62.88 0.95 -49.62
C GLU A 30 -61.34 1.03 -49.58
N SER A 31 -60.71 1.29 -50.72
CA SER A 31 -59.27 1.54 -50.82
C SER A 31 -58.83 2.74 -49.96
N PHE A 32 -59.53 3.87 -50.06
CA PHE A 32 -59.24 5.05 -49.26
C PHE A 32 -59.39 4.80 -47.75
N GLN A 33 -60.45 4.09 -47.35
CA GLN A 33 -60.68 3.72 -45.95
C GLN A 33 -59.56 2.80 -45.44
N HIS A 34 -59.13 1.82 -46.24
CA HIS A 34 -58.01 0.95 -45.91
C HIS A 34 -56.69 1.73 -45.72
N LEU A 35 -56.37 2.65 -46.64
CA LEU A 35 -55.21 3.54 -46.54
C LEU A 35 -55.26 4.41 -45.28
N LYS A 36 -56.44 4.95 -44.93
CA LYS A 36 -56.65 5.75 -43.72
C LYS A 36 -56.41 4.92 -42.45
N GLU A 37 -56.90 3.69 -42.41
CA GLU A 37 -56.67 2.76 -41.30
C GLU A 37 -55.19 2.39 -41.17
N GLN A 38 -54.51 2.10 -42.28
CA GLN A 38 -53.07 1.86 -42.30
C GLN A 38 -52.28 3.07 -41.77
N LEU A 39 -52.63 4.29 -42.17
CA LEU A 39 -51.98 5.51 -41.71
C LEU A 39 -52.22 5.72 -40.22
N GLN A 40 -53.44 5.48 -39.73
CA GLN A 40 -53.75 5.55 -38.30
C GLN A 40 -52.95 4.50 -37.51
N GLN A 41 -52.83 3.27 -38.01
CA GLN A 41 -51.99 2.24 -37.40
C GLN A 41 -50.52 2.67 -37.36
N GLN A 42 -49.98 3.20 -38.46
CA GLN A 42 -48.62 3.71 -38.52
C GLN A 42 -48.39 4.86 -37.53
N GLN A 43 -49.33 5.80 -37.42
CA GLN A 43 -49.24 6.90 -36.45
C GLN A 43 -49.18 6.37 -35.01
N THR A 44 -50.06 5.42 -34.65
CA THR A 44 -50.04 4.84 -33.30
C THR A 44 -48.74 4.07 -33.00
N MET A 45 -48.15 3.43 -34.02
CA MET A 45 -46.84 2.77 -33.87
C MET A 45 -45.71 3.79 -33.67
N LEU A 46 -45.74 4.91 -34.40
CA LEU A 46 -44.78 6.00 -34.24
C LEU A 46 -44.88 6.63 -32.85
N ASP A 47 -46.09 6.95 -32.37
CA ASP A 47 -46.30 7.54 -31.05
C ASP A 47 -45.76 6.62 -29.93
N LYS A 48 -46.01 5.30 -30.03
CA LYS A 48 -45.46 4.29 -29.11
C LYS A 48 -43.93 4.25 -29.16
N ARG A 49 -43.34 4.32 -30.37
CA ARG A 49 -41.89 4.31 -30.55
C ARG A 49 -41.25 5.57 -29.96
N GLU A 50 -41.86 6.73 -30.13
CA GLU A 50 -41.38 7.99 -29.55
C GLU A 50 -41.46 7.97 -28.02
N ALA A 51 -42.56 7.48 -27.44
CA ALA A 51 -42.71 7.34 -25.99
C ALA A 51 -41.63 6.42 -25.41
N PHE A 52 -41.40 5.26 -26.06
CA PHE A 52 -40.35 4.32 -25.67
C PHE A 52 -38.94 4.95 -25.73
N LEU A 53 -38.64 5.71 -26.77
CA LEU A 53 -37.34 6.39 -26.89
C LEU A 53 -37.15 7.47 -25.81
N LYS A 54 -38.19 8.22 -25.46
CA LYS A 54 -38.15 9.21 -24.37
C LYS A 54 -37.87 8.55 -23.03
N GLU A 55 -38.58 7.46 -22.71
CA GLU A 55 -38.36 6.69 -21.48
C GLU A 55 -36.93 6.14 -21.41
N LYS A 56 -36.44 5.54 -22.50
CA LYS A 56 -35.06 5.05 -22.60
C LYS A 56 -34.03 6.15 -22.34
N MET A 57 -34.21 7.34 -22.92
CA MET A 57 -33.31 8.47 -22.67
C MET A 57 -33.31 8.93 -21.21
N CYS A 58 -34.48 8.99 -20.56
CA CYS A 58 -34.58 9.34 -19.14
C CYS A 58 -33.87 8.31 -18.25
N LEU A 59 -34.04 7.01 -18.55
CA LEU A 59 -33.37 5.92 -17.84
C LEU A 59 -31.84 6.00 -17.99
N GLU A 60 -31.33 6.20 -19.20
CA GLU A 60 -29.88 6.34 -19.44
C GLU A 60 -29.30 7.56 -18.71
N LYS A 61 -30.00 8.70 -18.71
CA LYS A 61 -29.57 9.89 -17.97
C LYS A 61 -29.52 9.64 -16.46
N SER A 62 -30.54 8.98 -15.90
CA SER A 62 -30.58 8.59 -14.49
C SER A 62 -29.41 7.65 -14.14
N LYS A 63 -29.16 6.65 -14.99
CA LYS A 63 -28.05 5.70 -14.83
C LYS A 63 -26.69 6.38 -14.88
N THR A 64 -26.50 7.33 -15.81
CA THR A 64 -25.24 8.08 -15.92
C THR A 64 -25.01 8.94 -14.68
N LYS A 65 -26.06 9.62 -14.19
CA LYS A 65 -25.99 10.41 -12.95
C LYS A 65 -25.63 9.54 -11.74
N SER A 66 -26.30 8.39 -11.59
CA SER A 66 -25.99 7.43 -10.52
C SER A 66 -24.56 6.90 -10.60
N HIS A 67 -24.06 6.59 -11.81
CA HIS A 67 -22.66 6.20 -12.01
C HIS A 67 -21.68 7.31 -11.62
N MET A 68 -21.97 8.56 -11.96
CA MET A 68 -21.12 9.70 -11.59
C MET A 68 -21.09 9.92 -10.07
N GLU A 69 -22.24 9.84 -9.41
CA GLU A 69 -22.34 9.95 -7.94
C GLU A 69 -21.57 8.81 -7.25
N MET A 70 -21.70 7.59 -7.75
CA MET A 70 -20.96 6.44 -7.25
C MET A 70 -19.46 6.60 -7.47
N SER A 71 -19.03 7.05 -8.65
CA SER A 71 -17.64 7.34 -8.96
C SER A 71 -17.06 8.41 -8.03
N ALA A 72 -17.79 9.51 -7.80
CA ALA A 72 -17.37 10.56 -6.89
C ALA A 72 -17.22 10.06 -5.45
N ARG A 73 -18.15 9.20 -5.00
CA ARG A 73 -18.09 8.56 -3.69
C ARG A 73 -16.90 7.61 -3.57
N ILE A 74 -16.61 6.83 -4.60
CA ILE A 74 -15.44 5.94 -4.64
C ILE A 74 -14.15 6.78 -4.53
N SER A 75 -13.99 7.82 -5.35
CA SER A 75 -12.80 8.68 -5.30
C SER A 75 -12.64 9.38 -3.95
N HIS A 76 -13.74 9.81 -3.32
CA HIS A 76 -13.68 10.37 -1.98
C HIS A 76 -13.23 9.33 -0.94
N LEU A 77 -13.75 8.10 -1.01
CA LEU A 77 -13.31 7.02 -0.13
C LEU A 77 -11.83 6.65 -0.35
N GLU A 78 -11.36 6.62 -1.59
CA GLU A 78 -9.94 6.40 -1.92
C GLU A 78 -9.05 7.48 -1.27
N GLN A 79 -9.46 8.74 -1.35
CA GLN A 79 -8.73 9.84 -0.70
C GLN A 79 -8.69 9.67 0.83
N VAL A 80 -9.85 9.42 1.46
CA VAL A 80 -9.93 9.23 2.93
C VAL A 80 -9.09 8.04 3.37
N LEU A 81 -9.14 6.92 2.63
CA LEU A 81 -8.32 5.74 2.93
C LEU A 81 -6.83 6.05 2.84
N LYS A 82 -6.42 6.81 1.82
CA LYS A 82 -5.02 7.24 1.67
C LYS A 82 -4.57 8.13 2.82
N GLU A 83 -5.38 9.12 3.20
CA GLU A 83 -5.09 10.00 4.34
C GLU A 83 -4.98 9.21 5.65
N LYS A 84 -5.94 8.32 5.91
CA LYS A 84 -5.93 7.45 7.10
C LYS A 84 -4.74 6.50 7.13
N SER A 85 -4.33 5.96 5.99
CA SER A 85 -3.12 5.12 5.91
C SER A 85 -1.86 5.90 6.28
N ILE A 86 -1.74 7.15 5.82
CA ILE A 86 -0.60 8.02 6.14
C ILE A 86 -0.58 8.37 7.63
N ASP A 87 -1.74 8.66 8.22
CA ASP A 87 -1.85 8.97 9.66
C ASP A 87 -1.48 7.78 10.54
N LEU A 88 -1.90 6.57 10.15
CA LEU A 88 -1.53 5.33 10.83
C LEU A 88 -0.01 5.11 10.79
N GLU A 89 0.60 5.20 9.61
CA GLU A 89 2.05 5.04 9.45
C GLU A 89 2.84 6.08 10.29
N LYS A 90 2.36 7.32 10.33
CA LYS A 90 2.96 8.36 11.20
C LYS A 90 2.84 8.01 12.68
N THR A 91 1.69 7.50 13.11
CA THR A 91 1.45 7.17 14.53
C THR A 91 2.32 6.00 14.96
N GLU A 92 2.38 4.93 14.17
CA GLU A 92 3.25 3.77 14.41
C GLU A 92 4.72 4.20 14.50
N ASN A 93 5.17 5.08 13.59
CA ASN A 93 6.53 5.61 13.60
C ASN A 93 6.83 6.46 14.86
N VAL A 94 5.85 7.19 15.39
CA VAL A 94 6.00 7.95 16.64
C VAL A 94 6.13 7.01 17.84
N ASP A 95 5.27 6.00 17.94
CA ASP A 95 5.29 5.03 19.04
C ASP A 95 6.59 4.22 19.05
N GLU A 96 7.06 3.78 17.88
CA GLU A 96 8.36 3.09 17.73
C GLU A 96 9.54 3.98 18.18
N LYS A 97 9.52 5.27 17.79
CA LYS A 97 10.56 6.21 18.19
C LYS A 97 10.57 6.47 19.70
N GLU A 98 9.40 6.52 20.33
CA GLU A 98 9.31 6.70 21.78
C GLU A 98 9.82 5.46 22.53
N ALA A 99 9.50 4.26 22.04
CA ALA A 99 10.06 3.01 22.57
C ALA A 99 11.60 3.00 22.50
N LEU A 100 12.18 3.42 21.37
CA LEU A 100 13.63 3.55 21.22
C LEU A 100 14.23 4.56 22.22
N ARG A 101 13.57 5.69 22.46
CA ARG A 101 14.01 6.69 23.46
C ARG A 101 14.02 6.13 24.87
N HIS A 102 12.99 5.38 25.25
CA HIS A 102 12.96 4.69 26.55
C HIS A 102 14.09 3.67 26.68
N GLU A 103 14.36 2.91 25.63
CA GLU A 103 15.45 1.93 25.64
C GLU A 103 16.83 2.60 25.73
N ILE A 104 17.04 3.72 25.05
CA ILE A 104 18.26 4.55 25.19
C ILE A 104 18.41 5.05 26.63
N GLN A 105 17.33 5.47 27.28
CA GLN A 105 17.38 5.91 28.67
C GLN A 105 17.80 4.75 29.59
N ASN A 106 17.28 3.54 29.37
CA ASN A 106 17.70 2.35 30.12
C ASN A 106 19.19 2.04 29.91
N LEU A 107 19.66 2.10 28.65
CA LEU A 107 21.08 1.90 28.34
C LEU A 107 21.99 2.91 29.05
N ARG A 108 21.59 4.20 29.08
CA ARG A 108 22.35 5.23 29.81
C ARG A 108 22.47 4.92 31.30
N ARG A 109 21.39 4.46 31.95
CA ARG A 109 21.45 4.05 33.37
C ARG A 109 22.41 2.87 33.57
N THR A 110 22.40 1.89 32.67
CA THR A 110 23.35 0.76 32.71
C THR A 110 24.79 1.26 32.55
N ARG A 111 25.03 2.16 31.59
CA ARG A 111 26.35 2.77 31.36
C ARG A 111 26.83 3.52 32.60
N ASP A 112 25.98 4.35 33.21
CA ASP A 112 26.35 5.14 34.38
C ASP A 112 26.75 4.21 35.56
N CYS A 113 26.03 3.10 35.76
CA CYS A 113 26.41 2.06 36.73
C CYS A 113 27.77 1.41 36.43
N LEU A 114 28.10 1.16 35.15
CA LEU A 114 29.41 0.64 34.75
C LEU A 114 30.53 1.66 34.95
N VAL A 115 30.27 2.94 34.67
CA VAL A 115 31.20 4.04 34.91
C VAL A 115 31.49 4.16 36.40
N ASP A 116 30.46 4.11 37.25
CA ASP A 116 30.64 4.13 38.71
C ASP A 116 31.49 2.95 39.19
N GLN A 117 31.22 1.73 38.70
CA GLN A 117 32.04 0.54 39.02
C GLN A 117 33.51 0.73 38.63
N ARG A 118 33.77 1.25 37.43
CA ARG A 118 35.13 1.55 36.95
C ARG A 118 35.81 2.60 37.81
N CYS A 119 35.13 3.73 38.07
CA CYS A 119 35.67 4.81 38.90
C CYS A 119 36.02 4.33 40.32
N ASN A 120 35.21 3.44 40.90
CA ASN A 120 35.52 2.84 42.20
C ASN A 120 36.81 2.00 42.18
N LEU A 121 37.04 1.24 41.10
CA LEU A 121 38.27 0.47 40.92
C LEU A 121 39.48 1.39 40.69
N ASP A 122 39.31 2.46 39.92
CA ASP A 122 40.36 3.46 39.71
C ASP A 122 40.72 4.18 41.01
N GLU A 123 39.73 4.61 41.80
CA GLU A 123 39.96 5.22 43.10
C GLU A 123 40.69 4.28 44.06
N LYS A 124 40.32 2.99 44.07
CA LYS A 124 41.00 1.97 44.85
C LYS A 124 42.46 1.86 44.42
N PHE A 125 42.71 1.75 43.12
CA PHE A 125 44.07 1.69 42.59
C PHE A 125 44.88 2.96 42.91
N GLN A 126 44.28 4.15 42.85
CA GLN A 126 44.99 5.38 43.20
C GLN A 126 45.37 5.44 44.68
N LYS A 127 44.51 4.94 45.58
CA LYS A 127 44.74 4.90 47.04
C LYS A 127 45.74 3.81 47.44
N GLU A 128 45.57 2.60 46.91
CA GLU A 128 46.30 1.40 47.35
C GLU A 128 47.50 1.06 46.47
N LYS A 129 47.57 1.63 45.25
CA LYS A 129 48.58 1.31 44.20
C LYS A 129 48.67 -0.17 43.84
N VAL A 130 47.64 -0.95 44.17
CA VAL A 130 47.55 -2.38 43.90
C VAL A 130 46.10 -2.73 43.55
N LEU A 131 45.91 -3.53 42.52
CA LEU A 131 44.68 -4.25 42.22
C LEU A 131 44.99 -5.75 42.14
N ASN A 132 44.03 -6.59 42.48
CA ASN A 132 44.16 -8.02 42.22
C ASN A 132 43.84 -8.34 40.75
N THR A 133 44.22 -9.53 40.29
CA THR A 133 44.03 -9.96 38.89
C THR A 133 42.57 -9.92 38.43
N LEU A 134 41.63 -10.20 39.33
CA LEU A 134 40.20 -10.14 39.04
C LEU A 134 39.73 -8.69 38.86
N GLU A 135 40.21 -7.77 39.69
CA GLU A 135 39.91 -6.34 39.63
C GLU A 135 40.49 -5.68 38.38
N GLU A 136 41.73 -6.05 37.99
CA GLU A 136 42.32 -5.59 36.74
C GLU A 136 41.54 -6.07 35.52
N ARG A 137 41.10 -7.33 35.52
CA ARG A 137 40.23 -7.87 34.46
C ARG A 137 38.88 -7.16 34.45
N ARG A 138 38.34 -6.84 35.63
CA ARG A 138 37.07 -6.13 35.76
C ARG A 138 37.12 -4.71 35.21
N LEU A 139 38.25 -4.01 35.33
CA LEU A 139 38.44 -2.71 34.68
C LEU A 139 38.29 -2.83 33.16
N LEU A 140 38.97 -3.79 32.54
CA LEU A 140 38.87 -4.06 31.10
C LEU A 140 37.43 -4.43 30.69
N GLU A 141 36.76 -5.26 31.48
CA GLU A 141 35.34 -5.59 31.27
C GLU A 141 34.44 -4.35 31.32
N CYS A 142 34.65 -3.45 32.27
CA CYS A 142 33.89 -2.23 32.40
C CYS A 142 34.09 -1.31 31.19
N ASP A 143 35.33 -1.12 30.74
CA ASP A 143 35.63 -0.27 29.58
C ASP A 143 34.99 -0.80 28.29
N GLU A 144 35.15 -2.09 28.00
CA GLU A 144 34.56 -2.72 26.81
C GLU A 144 33.03 -2.76 26.89
N ALA A 145 32.46 -2.95 28.08
CA ALA A 145 31.00 -2.91 28.26
C ALA A 145 30.45 -1.49 28.07
N ILE A 146 31.16 -0.44 28.52
CA ILE A 146 30.78 0.95 28.28
C ILE A 146 30.80 1.25 26.78
N GLU A 147 31.86 0.88 26.08
CA GLU A 147 31.99 1.07 24.62
C GLU A 147 30.85 0.35 23.86
N ALA A 148 30.54 -0.90 24.25
CA ALA A 148 29.44 -1.64 23.66
C ALA A 148 28.06 -0.98 23.90
N ILE A 149 27.84 -0.41 25.09
CA ILE A 149 26.60 0.31 25.41
C ILE A 149 26.51 1.63 24.62
N ASP A 150 27.61 2.37 24.49
CA ASP A 150 27.65 3.61 23.71
C ASP A 150 27.38 3.32 22.21
N ALA A 151 27.96 2.26 21.65
CA ALA A 151 27.65 1.81 20.29
C ALA A 151 26.17 1.40 20.12
N ALA A 152 25.58 0.73 21.12
CA ALA A 152 24.16 0.39 21.11
C ALA A 152 23.24 1.62 21.19
N ILE A 153 23.64 2.65 21.96
CA ILE A 153 22.95 3.94 22.01
C ILE A 153 23.04 4.65 20.66
N GLU A 154 24.22 4.68 20.04
CA GLU A 154 24.42 5.28 18.72
C GLU A 154 23.53 4.61 17.66
N TYR A 155 23.54 3.28 17.60
CA TYR A 155 22.69 2.53 16.68
C TYR A 155 21.20 2.87 16.83
N LYS A 156 20.69 2.96 18.07
CA LYS A 156 19.28 3.34 18.31
C LYS A 156 19.00 4.79 17.94
N ASN A 157 19.95 5.70 18.15
CA ASN A 157 19.83 7.07 17.69
C ASN A 157 19.76 7.15 16.15
N GLU A 158 20.53 6.33 15.43
CA GLU A 158 20.44 6.23 13.97
C GLU A 158 19.05 5.78 13.51
N LEU A 159 18.46 4.78 14.18
CA LEU A 159 17.09 4.33 13.91
C LEU A 159 16.05 5.44 14.13
N ILE A 160 16.16 6.21 15.20
CA ILE A 160 15.29 7.38 15.44
C ILE A 160 15.43 8.41 14.30
N CYS A 161 16.62 8.57 13.73
CA CYS A 161 16.88 9.46 12.60
C CYS A 161 16.45 8.87 11.24
N GLY A 162 15.87 7.67 11.22
CA GLY A 162 15.47 6.97 9.99
C GLY A 162 16.64 6.43 9.17
N ARG A 163 17.85 6.35 9.76
CA ARG A 163 19.01 5.73 9.12
C ARG A 163 18.99 4.24 9.45
N LYS A 164 19.06 3.40 8.43
CA LYS A 164 19.29 1.96 8.61
C LYS A 164 20.78 1.82 8.93
N GLY A 165 21.09 1.24 10.10
CA GLY A 165 22.43 1.29 10.71
C GLY A 165 23.57 1.09 9.70
N LYS A 166 24.56 2.00 9.75
CA LYS A 166 25.72 1.94 8.88
C LYS A 166 26.47 0.62 9.11
N GLY A 167 26.40 -0.29 8.15
CA GLY A 167 27.11 -1.56 8.21
C GLY A 167 26.29 -2.74 7.73
N LEU A 168 24.99 -2.82 8.02
CA LEU A 168 24.15 -3.96 7.56
C LEU A 168 23.41 -3.68 6.25
N ASP A 169 23.43 -2.44 5.75
CA ASP A 169 22.92 -2.12 4.43
C ASP A 169 23.91 -2.61 3.36
N ASN A 170 23.62 -3.80 2.81
CA ASN A 170 24.41 -4.44 1.77
C ASN A 170 24.64 -3.56 0.53
N ASN A 171 23.83 -2.51 0.33
CA ASN A 171 23.94 -1.64 -0.84
C ASN A 171 25.01 -0.54 -0.71
N LEU A 172 25.52 -0.28 0.51
CA LEU A 172 26.39 0.87 0.79
C LEU A 172 27.84 0.50 1.12
N VAL A 173 28.16 -0.78 1.33
CA VAL A 173 29.51 -1.24 1.73
C VAL A 173 29.99 -2.29 0.74
N GLN A 174 31.09 -2.02 0.02
CA GLN A 174 31.81 -3.06 -0.73
C GLN A 174 32.44 -4.02 0.28
N ARG A 175 31.85 -5.21 0.41
CA ARG A 175 32.33 -6.27 1.29
C ARG A 175 33.14 -7.28 0.50
N GLU A 176 34.13 -7.88 1.14
CA GLU A 176 34.78 -9.06 0.56
C GLU A 176 33.79 -10.22 0.55
N LYS A 177 33.88 -11.09 -0.47
CA LYS A 177 33.00 -12.27 -0.62
C LYS A 177 32.96 -13.15 0.64
N CYS A 178 34.08 -13.26 1.35
CA CYS A 178 34.16 -14.01 2.60
C CYS A 178 33.29 -13.38 3.70
N GLU A 179 33.25 -12.06 3.80
CA GLU A 179 32.41 -11.34 4.76
C GLU A 179 30.93 -11.49 4.45
N GLU A 180 30.55 -11.41 3.17
CA GLU A 180 29.17 -11.64 2.72
C GLU A 180 28.69 -13.06 3.08
N MET A 181 29.53 -14.06 2.81
CA MET A 181 29.24 -15.45 3.17
C MET A 181 29.09 -15.63 4.68
N LEU A 182 29.93 -14.97 5.47
CA LEU A 182 29.84 -15.01 6.93
C LEU A 182 28.55 -14.37 7.42
N LEU A 183 28.22 -13.17 6.96
CA LEU A 183 26.98 -12.48 7.34
C LEU A 183 25.74 -13.33 6.99
N ALA A 184 25.71 -13.92 5.79
CA ALA A 184 24.61 -14.79 5.38
C ALA A 184 24.43 -16.01 6.30
N ARG A 185 25.50 -16.47 6.97
CA ARG A 185 25.43 -17.54 7.98
C ARG A 185 24.99 -16.99 9.34
N LEU A 186 25.51 -15.83 9.75
CA LEU A 186 25.13 -15.19 11.02
C LEU A 186 23.63 -14.84 11.05
N MET A 187 23.05 -14.42 9.94
CA MET A 187 21.60 -14.13 9.82
C MET A 187 20.70 -15.37 9.97
N LYS A 188 21.27 -16.59 9.97
CA LYS A 188 20.54 -17.84 10.18
C LYS A 188 20.58 -18.33 11.64
N LEU A 189 21.35 -17.67 12.50
CA LEU A 189 21.45 -18.02 13.90
C LEU A 189 20.22 -17.54 14.66
N SER A 190 19.78 -18.33 15.63
CA SER A 190 18.77 -17.95 16.61
C SER A 190 19.31 -16.86 17.56
N SER A 191 18.38 -16.19 18.26
CA SER A 191 18.75 -15.15 19.23
C SER A 191 19.67 -15.67 20.34
N ILE A 192 19.51 -16.92 20.77
CA ILE A 192 20.36 -17.56 21.79
C ILE A 192 21.77 -17.80 21.26
N GLU A 193 21.88 -18.29 20.02
CA GLU A 193 23.17 -18.53 19.38
C GLU A 193 23.93 -17.21 19.16
N VAL A 194 23.26 -16.16 18.70
CA VAL A 194 23.87 -14.83 18.54
C VAL A 194 24.35 -14.29 19.87
N ARG A 195 23.53 -14.33 20.94
CA ARG A 195 23.96 -13.88 22.28
C ARG A 195 25.15 -14.66 22.81
N THR A 196 25.15 -15.99 22.61
CA THR A 196 26.26 -16.85 23.04
C THR A 196 27.54 -16.51 22.28
N LEU A 197 27.42 -16.26 20.97
CA LEU A 197 28.54 -15.86 20.13
C LEU A 197 29.09 -14.49 20.57
N LEU A 198 28.22 -13.49 20.75
CA LEU A 198 28.59 -12.16 21.22
C LEU A 198 29.30 -12.22 22.58
N TYR A 199 28.81 -13.02 23.53
CA TYR A 199 29.47 -13.21 24.81
C TYR A 199 30.88 -13.81 24.67
N LYS A 200 31.05 -14.83 23.82
CA LYS A 200 32.38 -15.41 23.54
C LYS A 200 33.33 -14.40 22.90
N TYR A 201 32.84 -13.57 21.97
CA TYR A 201 33.64 -12.51 21.35
C TYR A 201 34.00 -11.41 22.35
N PHE A 202 33.06 -10.99 23.19
CA PHE A 202 33.33 -10.06 24.29
C PHE A 202 34.45 -10.60 25.19
N GLN A 203 34.39 -11.88 25.56
CA GLN A 203 35.44 -12.51 26.36
C GLN A 203 36.80 -12.49 25.65
N LYS A 204 36.81 -12.80 24.35
CA LYS A 204 38.02 -12.77 23.52
C LYS A 204 38.62 -11.36 23.44
N VAL A 205 37.80 -10.32 23.35
CA VAL A 205 38.28 -8.93 23.34
C VAL A 205 38.97 -8.60 24.67
N ILE A 206 38.39 -8.99 25.80
CA ILE A 206 39.01 -8.80 27.12
C ILE A 206 40.35 -9.54 27.20
N ASP A 207 40.41 -10.80 26.76
CA ASP A 207 41.65 -11.57 26.77
C ASP A 207 42.75 -10.94 25.90
N LEU A 208 42.36 -10.35 24.76
CA LEU A 208 43.28 -9.62 23.89
C LEU A 208 43.78 -8.33 24.54
N ARG A 209 42.91 -7.56 25.20
CA ARG A 209 43.30 -6.35 25.96
C ARG A 209 44.24 -6.69 27.10
N GLU A 210 43.95 -7.76 27.84
CA GLU A 210 44.79 -8.23 28.94
C GLU A 210 46.17 -8.66 28.45
N SER A 211 46.23 -9.40 27.34
CA SER A 211 47.49 -9.78 26.69
C SER A 211 48.28 -8.57 26.18
N GLY A 212 47.58 -7.59 25.59
CA GLY A 212 48.16 -6.32 25.16
C GLY A 212 48.82 -5.56 26.31
N LYS A 213 48.10 -5.37 27.43
CA LYS A 213 48.62 -4.72 28.65
C LYS A 213 49.86 -5.45 29.20
N LYS A 214 49.85 -6.80 29.21
CA LYS A 214 51.02 -7.60 29.65
C LYS A 214 52.23 -7.39 28.75
N MET A 215 52.03 -7.36 27.43
CA MET A 215 53.11 -7.07 26.47
C MET A 215 53.65 -5.66 26.63
N GLU A 216 52.80 -4.65 26.84
CA GLU A 216 53.21 -3.26 27.08
C GLU A 216 54.09 -3.13 28.34
N ILE A 217 53.73 -3.82 29.43
CA ILE A 217 54.54 -3.85 30.66
C ILE A 217 55.91 -4.49 30.39
N GLN A 218 55.94 -5.64 29.71
CA GLN A 218 57.19 -6.32 29.37
C GLN A 218 58.11 -5.47 28.50
N LEU A 219 57.56 -4.70 27.55
CA LEU A 219 58.33 -3.77 26.73
C LEU A 219 58.89 -2.61 27.56
N ALA A 220 58.08 -2.04 28.47
CA ALA A 220 58.52 -0.97 29.34
C ALA A 220 59.59 -1.40 30.37
N GLU A 221 59.67 -2.69 30.71
CA GLU A 221 60.72 -3.25 31.57
C GLU A 221 62.04 -3.51 30.81
N LEU A 222 62.00 -3.55 29.47
CA LEU A 222 63.17 -3.75 28.61
C LEU A 222 63.83 -2.43 28.15
N ASP A 223 63.10 -1.32 28.24
CA ASP A 223 63.57 0.05 27.97
C ASP A 223 64.23 0.70 29.21
#